data_AF-Q0C6C0-F1
#
_entry.id   AF-Q0C6C0-F1
#
_cell.length_a   1.000
_cell.length_b   1.000
_cell.length_c   1.000
_cell.angle_alpha   90.00
_cell.angle_beta   90.00
_cell.angle_gamma   90.00
#
_symmetry.space_group_name_H-M   'P 1'
#
loop_
_entity.id
_entity.type
_entity.pdbx_description
1 polymer ?
#
loop_
_entity_poly.entity_id
_entity_poly.type
_entity_poly.pdbx_seq_one_letter_code
_entity_poly.pdbx_strand_id
1 'polypeptide(L)'
;MIYIIEEGENGPLKIGFAADIEGRIKTLQVGNSQELNLVMSFEGSSDLENKIHKNLSRHRIRSNGEWFYNNAAVWEYLKTLSTVEPDTEFIGQTEYLVLKREAVDSKAENCPFCGIRHTHGIGDGHRVAHCSTNNNVFIRKSDGKCFEQKKGYIIKTIK
;
A
#
# COMPACT_ATOMS: atom_id res chain seq x y z
N MET A 1 -10.22 1.10 -2.54
CA MET A 1 -8.77 1.37 -2.53
C MET A 1 -8.15 0.73 -3.75
N ILE A 2 -7.23 1.43 -4.41
CA ILE A 2 -6.33 0.81 -5.37
C ILE A 2 -5.22 0.10 -4.59
N TYR A 3 -4.84 -1.09 -5.02
CA TYR A 3 -3.75 -1.86 -4.45
C TYR A 3 -2.84 -2.40 -5.55
N ILE A 4 -1.55 -2.47 -5.24
CA ILE A 4 -0.53 -3.06 -6.10
C ILE A 4 0.13 -4.16 -5.28
N ILE A 5 0.11 -5.38 -5.80
CA ILE A 5 0.84 -6.50 -5.22
C ILE A 5 1.94 -6.96 -6.16
N GLU A 6 3.04 -7.40 -5.59
CA GLU A 6 4.17 -8.02 -6.28
C GLU A 6 4.14 -9.53 -6.05
N GLU A 7 4.38 -10.31 -7.11
CA GLU A 7 4.53 -11.76 -7.05
C GLU A 7 6.00 -12.11 -6.78
N GLY A 8 6.30 -12.66 -5.60
CA GLY A 8 7.67 -12.94 -5.17
C GLY A 8 8.51 -11.67 -5.01
N GLU A 9 9.84 -11.81 -5.05
CA GLU A 9 10.77 -10.68 -5.04
C GLU A 9 11.08 -10.24 -6.47
N ASN A 10 10.87 -8.96 -6.79
CA ASN A 10 11.07 -8.37 -8.12
C ASN A 10 10.23 -8.99 -9.26
N GLY A 11 9.18 -9.75 -8.94
CA GLY A 11 8.30 -10.34 -9.94
C GLY A 11 7.18 -9.42 -10.42
N PRO A 12 6.25 -9.93 -11.24
CA PRO A 12 5.14 -9.15 -11.80
C PRO A 12 4.30 -8.38 -10.78
N LEU A 13 3.76 -7.26 -11.23
CA LEU A 13 2.86 -6.42 -10.43
C LEU A 13 1.41 -6.67 -10.84
N LYS A 14 0.54 -6.97 -9.88
CA LYS A 14 -0.92 -6.91 -10.09
C LYS A 14 -1.45 -5.59 -9.55
N ILE A 15 -2.29 -4.94 -10.34
CA ILE A 15 -2.98 -3.71 -9.97
C ILE A 15 -4.47 -4.04 -9.85
N GLY A 16 -5.07 -3.78 -8.69
CA GLY A 16 -6.47 -4.08 -8.43
C GLY A 16 -7.19 -3.02 -7.62
N PHE A 17 -8.52 -3.09 -7.60
CA PHE A 17 -9.38 -2.34 -6.67
C PHE A 17 -10.06 -3.30 -5.68
N ALA A 18 -10.07 -2.93 -4.40
CA ALA A 18 -10.80 -3.66 -3.36
C ALA A 18 -11.25 -2.74 -2.20
N ALA A 19 -12.32 -3.14 -1.52
CA ALA A 19 -12.71 -2.58 -0.23
C ALA A 19 -11.96 -3.24 0.94
N ASP A 20 -11.67 -4.55 0.83
CA ASP A 20 -10.85 -5.32 1.75
C ASP A 20 -9.66 -5.90 0.98
N ILE A 21 -8.53 -5.19 1.01
CA ILE A 21 -7.31 -5.58 0.30
C ILE A 21 -6.71 -6.84 0.93
N GLU A 22 -6.70 -6.95 2.27
CA GLU A 22 -6.14 -8.10 2.97
C GLU A 22 -6.89 -9.39 2.63
N GLY A 23 -8.23 -9.38 2.74
CA GLY A 23 -9.06 -10.52 2.36
C GLY A 23 -8.91 -10.89 0.88
N ARG A 24 -8.77 -9.88 0.01
CA ARG A 24 -8.52 -10.09 -1.41
C ARG A 24 -7.17 -10.76 -1.68
N ILE A 25 -6.09 -10.31 -1.03
CA ILE A 25 -4.75 -10.90 -1.16
C ILE A 25 -4.75 -12.34 -0.65
N LYS A 26 -5.35 -12.60 0.51
CA LYS A 26 -5.49 -13.98 1.05
C LYS A 26 -6.20 -14.90 0.07
N THR A 27 -7.29 -14.43 -0.54
CA THR A 27 -8.03 -15.20 -1.56
C THR A 27 -7.17 -15.47 -2.80
N LEU A 28 -6.43 -14.47 -3.28
CA LEU A 28 -5.54 -14.62 -4.44
C LEU A 28 -4.36 -15.56 -4.16
N GLN A 29 -3.81 -15.52 -2.94
CA GLN A 29 -2.69 -16.35 -2.52
C GLN A 29 -3.02 -17.86 -2.58
N VAL A 30 -4.28 -18.26 -2.33
CA VAL A 30 -4.70 -19.67 -2.46
C VAL A 30 -4.41 -20.23 -3.85
N GLY A 31 -4.53 -19.40 -4.89
CA GLY A 31 -4.28 -19.77 -6.28
C GLY A 31 -2.87 -19.45 -6.79
N ASN A 32 -1.97 -18.95 -5.94
CA ASN A 32 -0.62 -18.55 -6.33
C ASN A 32 0.44 -19.23 -5.44
N SER A 33 1.39 -19.92 -6.05
CA SER A 33 2.48 -20.58 -5.32
C SER A 33 3.57 -19.62 -4.86
N GLN A 34 3.66 -18.43 -5.47
CA GLN A 34 4.59 -17.37 -5.07
C GLN A 34 3.92 -16.44 -4.05
N GLU A 35 4.72 -15.89 -3.14
CA GLU A 35 4.23 -14.95 -2.13
C GLU A 35 3.70 -13.66 -2.79
N LEU A 36 2.53 -13.19 -2.35
CA LEU A 36 1.93 -11.95 -2.82
C LEU A 36 2.15 -10.83 -1.80
N ASN A 37 3.05 -9.91 -2.15
CA ASN A 37 3.44 -8.80 -1.30
C ASN A 37 2.67 -7.54 -1.67
N LEU A 38 1.97 -6.92 -0.72
CA LEU A 38 1.37 -5.60 -0.93
C LEU A 38 2.49 -4.55 -0.93
N VAL A 39 2.68 -3.87 -2.06
CA VAL A 39 3.80 -2.92 -2.26
C VAL A 39 3.34 -1.46 -2.32
N MET A 40 2.04 -1.23 -2.58
CA MET A 40 1.44 0.10 -2.61
C MET A 40 -0.09 -0.02 -2.46
N SER A 41 -0.70 0.89 -1.73
CA SER A 41 -2.14 1.10 -1.75
C SER A 41 -2.47 2.58 -1.58
N PHE A 42 -3.55 3.03 -2.22
CA PHE A 42 -4.00 4.42 -2.14
C PHE A 42 -5.50 4.54 -2.45
N GLU A 43 -6.06 5.71 -2.14
CA GLU A 43 -7.47 5.99 -2.41
C GLU A 43 -7.76 6.06 -3.90
N GLY A 44 -8.88 5.50 -4.31
CA GLY A 44 -9.29 5.47 -5.70
C GLY A 44 -10.50 4.58 -5.92
N SER A 45 -11.06 4.65 -7.13
CA SER A 45 -12.25 3.92 -7.57
C SER A 45 -11.89 2.85 -8.61
N SER A 46 -12.85 1.97 -8.92
CA SER A 46 -12.75 1.05 -10.05
C SER A 46 -12.54 1.78 -11.40
N ASP A 47 -13.06 2.99 -11.56
CA ASP A 47 -12.78 3.82 -12.74
C ASP A 47 -11.31 4.24 -12.82
N LEU A 48 -10.69 4.54 -11.68
CA LEU A 48 -9.26 4.84 -11.62
C LEU A 48 -8.44 3.59 -11.98
N GLU A 49 -8.79 2.42 -11.45
CA GLU A 49 -8.18 1.14 -11.84
C GLU A 49 -8.23 0.94 -13.36
N ASN A 50 -9.41 1.10 -13.97
CA ASN A 50 -9.59 0.98 -15.42
C ASN A 50 -8.71 1.96 -16.21
N LYS A 51 -8.59 3.21 -15.73
CA LYS A 51 -7.69 4.21 -16.33
C LYS A 51 -6.23 3.79 -16.21
N ILE A 52 -5.79 3.31 -15.05
CA ILE A 52 -4.43 2.80 -14.82
C ILE A 52 -4.11 1.68 -15.81
N HIS A 53 -5.02 0.72 -15.87
CA HIS A 53 -4.95 -0.44 -16.75
C HIS A 53 -4.85 -0.07 -18.23
N LYS A 54 -5.61 0.93 -18.68
CA LYS A 54 -5.56 1.45 -20.05
C LYS A 54 -4.22 2.14 -20.33
N ASN A 55 -3.74 3.00 -19.43
CA ASN A 55 -2.49 3.72 -19.59
C ASN A 55 -1.27 2.79 -19.58
N LEU A 56 -1.30 1.74 -18.76
CA LEU A 56 -0.24 0.73 -18.67
C LEU A 56 -0.45 -0.47 -19.60
N SER A 57 -1.39 -0.40 -20.54
CA SER A 57 -1.75 -1.54 -21.42
C SER A 57 -0.53 -2.15 -22.15
N ARG A 58 0.44 -1.34 -22.55
CA ARG A 58 1.70 -1.78 -23.19
C ARG A 58 2.63 -2.57 -22.28
N HIS A 59 2.46 -2.46 -20.97
CA HIS A 59 3.25 -3.15 -19.95
C HIS A 59 2.52 -4.35 -19.34
N ARG A 60 1.32 -4.69 -19.83
CA ARG A 60 0.61 -5.89 -19.39
C ARG A 60 1.33 -7.16 -19.88
N ILE A 61 1.37 -8.17 -19.02
CA ILE A 61 1.89 -9.50 -19.37
C ILE A 61 0.91 -10.22 -20.32
N ARG A 62 -0.39 -10.01 -20.13
CA ARG A 62 -1.46 -10.53 -21.00
C ARG A 62 -2.35 -9.38 -21.46
N SER A 63 -2.75 -9.38 -22.72
CA SER A 63 -3.56 -8.30 -23.33
C SER A 63 -4.79 -7.90 -22.50
N ASN A 64 -5.51 -8.89 -21.94
CA ASN A 64 -6.68 -8.71 -21.10
C ASN A 64 -6.43 -9.03 -19.62
N GLY A 65 -5.18 -9.00 -19.17
CA GLY A 65 -4.79 -9.33 -17.81
C GLY A 65 -4.73 -8.14 -16.85
N GLU A 66 -4.60 -8.46 -15.58
CA GLU A 66 -4.44 -7.50 -14.47
C GLU A 66 -2.99 -7.47 -13.94
N TRP A 67 -2.08 -8.15 -14.64
CA TRP A 67 -0.67 -8.32 -14.30
C TRP A 67 0.23 -7.56 -15.28
N PHE A 68 1.22 -6.87 -14.74
CA PHE A 68 2.12 -5.96 -15.43
C PHE A 68 3.57 -6.32 -15.13
N TYR A 69 4.45 -6.07 -16.09
CA TYR A 69 5.89 -6.23 -15.88
C TYR A 69 6.39 -5.24 -14.81
N ASN A 70 7.22 -5.72 -13.89
CA ASN A 70 7.90 -4.90 -12.90
C ASN A 70 9.06 -4.16 -13.56
N ASN A 71 8.79 -2.96 -14.05
CA ASN A 71 9.78 -2.12 -14.72
C ASN A 71 9.60 -0.65 -14.31
N ALA A 72 10.62 0.16 -14.61
CA ALA A 72 10.64 1.57 -14.24
C ALA A 72 9.41 2.34 -14.76
N ALA A 73 8.97 2.11 -16.00
CA ALA A 73 7.85 2.85 -16.58
C ALA A 73 6.53 2.63 -15.83
N VAL A 74 6.27 1.40 -15.35
CA VAL A 74 5.10 1.10 -14.51
C VAL A 74 5.19 1.84 -13.18
N TRP A 75 6.34 1.79 -12.52
CA TRP A 75 6.55 2.48 -11.25
C TRP A 75 6.46 4.00 -11.37
N GLU A 76 7.06 4.60 -12.40
CA GLU A 76 6.98 6.04 -12.63
C GLU A 76 5.54 6.48 -12.84
N TYR A 77 4.74 5.73 -13.61
CA TYR A 77 3.32 6.03 -13.74
C TYR A 77 2.57 5.91 -12.41
N LEU A 78 2.77 4.82 -11.66
CA LEU A 78 2.11 4.62 -10.35
C LEU A 78 2.43 5.74 -9.35
N LYS A 79 3.67 6.23 -9.33
CA LYS A 79 4.08 7.37 -8.49
C LYS A 79 3.32 8.66 -8.84
N THR A 80 2.94 8.86 -10.10
CA THR A 80 2.14 10.05 -10.48
C THR A 80 0.72 10.02 -9.93
N LEU A 81 0.24 8.85 -9.51
CA LEU A 81 -1.14 8.63 -9.04
C LEU A 81 -1.28 8.63 -7.53
N SER A 82 -0.21 8.33 -6.80
CA SER A 82 -0.16 8.52 -5.36
C SER A 82 -0.05 10.02 -5.07
N THR A 83 -1.15 10.75 -5.27
CA THR A 83 -1.23 12.21 -5.07
C THR A 83 -1.19 12.61 -3.59
N VAL A 84 -1.17 11.64 -2.69
CA VAL A 84 -0.96 11.84 -1.25
C VAL A 84 0.33 11.12 -0.90
N GLU A 85 1.43 11.87 -0.90
CA GLU A 85 2.63 11.40 -0.22
C GLU A 85 2.25 11.15 1.24
N PRO A 86 2.51 9.96 1.78
CA PRO A 86 2.20 9.71 3.17
C PRO A 86 3.04 10.66 4.02
N ASP A 87 2.40 11.27 5.01
CA ASP A 87 3.11 12.13 5.95
C ASP A 87 4.19 11.32 6.67
N THR A 88 5.29 11.98 6.98
CA THR A 88 6.42 11.36 7.65
C THR A 88 7.02 12.25 8.72
N GLU A 89 7.54 11.62 9.77
CA GLU A 89 8.24 12.31 10.85
C GLU A 89 9.46 11.52 11.32
N PHE A 90 10.47 12.25 11.79
CA PHE A 90 11.70 11.67 12.30
C PHE A 90 11.62 11.44 13.81
N ILE A 91 12.03 10.25 14.25
CA ILE A 91 12.39 9.96 15.64
C ILE A 91 13.87 9.60 15.65
N GLY A 92 14.69 10.50 16.19
CA GLY A 92 16.15 10.41 16.05
C GLY A 92 16.55 10.55 14.58
N GLN A 93 17.24 9.53 14.05
CA GLN A 93 17.68 9.48 12.64
C GLN A 93 16.76 8.65 11.74
N THR A 94 15.70 8.07 12.29
CA THR A 94 14.78 7.20 11.54
C THR A 94 13.52 7.96 11.18
N GLU A 95 13.14 7.90 9.90
CA GLU A 95 11.89 8.46 9.40
C GLU A 95 10.79 7.39 9.45
N TYR A 96 9.60 7.77 9.92
CA TYR A 96 8.43 6.92 10.06
C TYR A 96 7.23 7.52 9.34
N LEU A 97 6.32 6.68 8.84
CA LEU A 97 5.02 7.14 8.36
C LEU A 97 4.20 7.71 9.52
N VAL A 98 3.42 8.75 9.26
CA VAL A 98 2.46 9.34 10.19
C VAL A 98 1.05 8.94 9.76
N LEU A 99 0.31 8.31 10.66
CA LEU A 99 -1.10 7.99 10.49
C LEU A 99 -1.93 8.96 11.33
N LYS A 100 -2.91 9.61 10.71
CA LYS A 100 -3.79 10.55 11.39
C LYS A 100 -5.10 9.92 11.83
N ARG A 101 -5.67 10.45 12.90
CA ARG A 101 -7.02 10.13 13.39
C ARG A 101 -7.70 11.36 13.98
N GLU A 102 -9.03 11.38 13.99
CA GLU A 102 -9.84 12.51 14.47
C GLU A 102 -9.86 12.68 16.00
N ALA A 103 -9.73 11.58 16.74
CA ALA A 103 -9.84 11.59 18.20
C ALA A 103 -9.01 10.46 18.78
N VAL A 104 -8.64 10.58 20.05
CA VAL A 104 -8.06 9.47 20.80
C VAL A 104 -9.02 8.28 20.72
N ASP A 105 -8.49 7.11 20.37
CA ASP A 105 -9.20 5.84 20.17
C ASP A 105 -10.09 5.71 18.92
N SER A 106 -10.20 6.76 18.09
CA SER A 106 -10.89 6.64 16.80
C SER A 106 -10.07 5.86 15.77
N LYS A 107 -10.77 5.34 14.75
CA LYS A 107 -10.10 4.71 13.60
C LYS A 107 -9.26 5.77 12.89
N ALA A 108 -8.03 5.40 12.56
CA ALA A 108 -7.19 6.24 11.73
C ALA A 108 -7.78 6.38 10.31
N GLU A 109 -7.13 7.21 9.51
CA GLU A 109 -7.17 7.12 8.05
C GLU A 109 -6.86 5.68 7.58
N ASN A 110 -7.04 5.40 6.29
CA ASN A 110 -6.75 4.08 5.75
C ASN A 110 -5.31 3.69 6.12
N CYS A 111 -5.14 2.56 6.83
CA CYS A 111 -3.82 2.07 7.19
C CYS A 111 -3.05 1.84 5.90
N PRO A 112 -1.89 2.48 5.67
CA PRO A 112 -1.23 2.39 4.38
C PRO A 112 -0.72 0.95 4.14
N PHE A 113 -0.48 0.17 5.21
CA PHE A 113 0.01 -1.20 5.14
C PHE A 113 -1.06 -2.28 4.89
N CYS A 114 -2.35 -2.01 5.11
CA CYS A 114 -3.39 -3.01 4.81
C CYS A 114 -4.57 -2.44 4.02
N GLY A 115 -4.61 -1.12 3.84
CA GLY A 115 -5.66 -0.38 3.14
C GLY A 115 -6.98 -0.28 3.90
N ILE A 116 -7.07 -0.71 5.15
CA ILE A 116 -8.31 -0.72 5.94
C ILE A 116 -8.24 0.32 7.07
N ARG A 117 -9.36 1.02 7.34
CA ARG A 117 -9.50 1.85 8.55
C ARG A 117 -9.69 0.98 9.79
N HIS A 118 -8.73 1.04 10.70
CA HIS A 118 -8.82 0.40 12.01
C HIS A 118 -8.15 1.27 13.10
N THR A 119 -8.30 0.85 14.36
CA THR A 119 -7.77 1.59 15.51
C THR A 119 -6.34 1.15 15.78
N HIS A 120 -5.45 2.12 15.96
CA HIS A 120 -4.02 1.91 16.15
C HIS A 120 -3.61 2.37 17.57
N GLY A 121 -3.85 1.52 18.57
CA GLY A 121 -3.51 1.80 19.98
C GLY A 121 -4.27 2.97 20.62
N ILE A 122 -4.04 3.18 21.93
CA ILE A 122 -4.87 4.06 22.77
C ILE A 122 -4.41 5.53 22.84
N GLY A 123 -3.42 5.94 22.05
CA GLY A 123 -2.75 7.23 22.25
C GLY A 123 -1.94 7.66 21.04
N ASP A 124 -1.36 8.84 21.10
CA ASP A 124 -0.44 9.35 20.06
C ASP A 124 0.97 8.75 20.24
N GLY A 125 1.81 8.89 19.21
CA GLY A 125 3.22 8.52 19.24
C GLY A 125 3.57 7.28 18.42
N HIS A 126 4.83 6.84 18.57
CA HIS A 126 5.39 5.75 17.80
C HIS A 126 4.77 4.38 18.17
N ARG A 127 4.56 3.55 17.15
CA ARG A 127 4.04 2.19 17.25
C ARG A 127 4.97 1.26 16.47
N VAL A 128 5.31 0.14 17.09
CA VAL A 128 6.05 -0.95 16.43
C VAL A 128 5.18 -1.68 15.41
N ALA A 129 5.79 -2.61 14.66
CA ALA A 129 5.15 -3.49 13.66
C ALA A 129 3.66 -3.73 13.93
N HIS A 130 2.79 -3.17 13.09
CA HIS A 130 1.35 -3.33 13.26
C HIS A 130 0.60 -3.37 11.93
N CYS A 131 0.11 -4.58 11.69
CA CYS A 131 -1.12 -5.05 11.06
C CYS A 131 -0.95 -6.57 11.08
N SER A 132 -1.99 -7.36 11.30
CA SER A 132 -1.87 -8.84 11.44
C SER A 132 -1.61 -9.55 10.09
N THR A 133 -0.82 -8.95 9.22
CA THR A 133 -0.46 -9.48 7.91
C THR A 133 0.83 -10.28 8.05
N ASN A 134 0.82 -11.56 7.68
CA ASN A 134 2.00 -12.43 7.63
C ASN A 134 2.99 -12.08 6.50
N ASN A 135 2.76 -10.99 5.75
CA ASN A 135 3.47 -10.68 4.52
C ASN A 135 4.40 -9.47 4.74
N ASN A 136 5.48 -9.41 3.96
CA ASN A 136 6.36 -8.23 3.92
C ASN A 136 5.64 -7.06 3.24
N VAL A 137 4.92 -6.24 4.02
CA VAL A 137 4.25 -5.05 3.50
C VAL A 137 5.16 -3.83 3.62
N PHE A 138 5.29 -3.09 2.53
CA PHE A 138 5.96 -1.80 2.53
C PHE A 138 5.18 -0.76 1.73
N ILE A 139 5.47 0.50 2.02
CA ILE A 139 4.95 1.67 1.30
C ILE A 139 6.11 2.38 0.68
N ARG A 140 6.02 2.65 -0.62
CA ARG A 140 7.04 3.37 -1.37
C ARG A 140 6.57 4.79 -1.66
N LYS A 141 7.33 5.79 -1.18
CA LYS A 141 7.17 7.20 -1.54
C LYS A 141 7.63 7.45 -2.98
N SER A 142 7.25 8.59 -3.58
CA SER A 142 7.67 8.94 -4.94
C SER A 142 9.20 9.05 -5.11
N ASP A 143 9.91 9.45 -4.06
CA ASP A 143 11.37 9.50 -4.00
C ASP A 143 12.05 8.11 -3.98
N GLY A 144 11.27 7.03 -3.96
CA GLY A 144 11.73 5.66 -3.93
C GLY A 144 11.98 5.09 -2.54
N LYS A 145 11.83 5.90 -1.48
CA LYS A 145 12.00 5.44 -0.10
C LYS A 145 10.91 4.46 0.28
N CYS A 146 11.31 3.36 0.91
CA CYS A 146 10.43 2.29 1.36
C CYS A 146 10.26 2.31 2.88
N PHE A 147 9.01 2.27 3.32
CA PHE A 147 8.59 2.17 4.72
C PHE A 147 8.03 0.80 4.95
N GLU A 148 8.79 -0.04 5.65
CA GLU A 148 8.38 -1.40 5.97
C GLU A 148 7.46 -1.38 7.19
N GLN A 149 6.35 -2.10 7.10
CA GLN A 149 5.38 -2.24 8.19
C GLN A 149 6.05 -2.63 9.51
N LYS A 150 7.04 -3.55 9.47
CA LYS A 150 7.76 -4.03 10.67
C LYS A 150 8.58 -2.95 11.37
N LYS A 151 8.96 -1.87 10.67
CA LYS A 151 9.70 -0.75 11.26
C LYS A 151 8.80 0.15 12.11
N GLY A 152 7.49 0.12 11.87
CA GLY A 152 6.52 0.88 12.65
C GLY A 152 6.05 2.16 11.96
N TYR A 153 5.26 2.94 12.70
CA TYR A 153 4.68 4.22 12.28
C TYR A 153 4.42 5.11 13.49
N ILE A 154 4.07 6.37 13.26
CA ILE A 154 3.64 7.33 14.28
C ILE A 154 2.15 7.54 14.12
N ILE A 155 1.39 7.51 15.22
CA ILE A 155 -0.01 7.94 15.20
C ILE A 155 -0.17 9.33 15.80
N LYS A 156 -0.97 10.17 15.13
CA LYS A 156 -1.29 11.53 15.58
C LYS A 156 -2.78 11.80 15.54
N THR A 157 -3.27 12.43 16.60
CA THR A 157 -4.64 12.96 16.64
C THR A 157 -4.62 14.37 16.03
N ILE A 158 -5.36 14.57 14.95
CA ILE A 158 -5.57 15.90 14.36
C ILE A 158 -6.68 16.63 15.14
N LYS A 159 -6.46 17.91 15.44
CA LYS A 159 -7.40 18.78 16.16
C LYS A 159 -8.11 19.72 15.20
#